data_AF-A0A9E1BAT6-F1
#
_entry.id   AF-A0A9E1BAT6-F1
#
_cell.length_a   1.000
_cell.length_b   1.000
_cell.length_c   1.000
_cell.angle_alpha   90.00
_cell.angle_beta   90.00
_cell.angle_gamma   90.00
#
_symmetry.space_group_name_H-M   'P 1'
#
loop_
_entity.id
_entity.type
_entity.pdbx_description
1 polymer ?
#
loop_
_entity_poly.entity_id
_entity_poly.type
_entity_poly.pdbx_seq_one_letter_code
_entity_poly.pdbx_strand_id
1 'polypeptide(L)'
;VSFNRISELSSLSWQILDDGLSLDEAKESFDSVMSVSANKFASSLILISLANAAFCRLFGGDAGSVVCIFFATLVGYTLKFALAKMGVNLKIQYVLTSFVVSFIAYLGVSYGLTHTSDVAIGSSVLFMMPGVFLINSVFDILNDNTLVGISRAISTGILILCMAVGVYITLTLSSAEILNV
;
A
#
# COMPACT_ATOMS: atom_id res chain seq x y z
N VAL A 1 11.69 -2.84 3.18
CA VAL A 1 12.42 -4.10 2.98
C VAL A 1 12.27 -4.53 1.52
N SER A 2 13.37 -4.74 0.80
CA SER A 2 13.32 -5.10 -0.63
C SER A 2 13.31 -6.62 -0.77
N PHE A 3 12.15 -7.23 -1.07
CA PHE A 3 12.03 -8.67 -1.27
C PHE A 3 13.00 -9.20 -2.33
N ASN A 4 13.29 -8.42 -3.38
CA ASN A 4 14.29 -8.79 -4.39
C ASN A 4 15.68 -9.01 -3.79
N ARG A 5 16.12 -8.14 -2.86
CA ARG A 5 17.42 -8.29 -2.20
C ARG A 5 17.45 -9.51 -1.30
N ILE A 6 16.35 -9.78 -0.58
CA ILE A 6 16.25 -10.98 0.25
C ILE A 6 16.33 -12.24 -0.62
N SER A 7 15.62 -12.25 -1.75
CA SER A 7 15.63 -13.38 -2.69
C SER A 7 16.99 -13.58 -3.36
N GLU A 8 17.63 -12.50 -3.82
CA GLU A 8 18.97 -12.56 -4.44
C GLU A 8 20.05 -12.97 -3.44
N LEU A 9 20.00 -12.46 -2.20
CA LEU A 9 20.89 -12.89 -1.13
C LEU A 9 20.67 -14.37 -0.74
N SER A 10 19.42 -14.83 -0.73
CA SER A 10 19.12 -16.24 -0.50
C SER A 10 19.65 -17.11 -1.65
N SER A 11 19.48 -16.68 -2.91
CA SER A 11 20.03 -17.37 -4.07
C SER A 11 21.56 -17.42 -4.01
N LEU A 12 22.21 -16.33 -3.61
CA LEU A 12 23.65 -16.26 -3.44
C LEU A 12 24.13 -17.23 -2.35
N SER A 13 23.39 -17.42 -1.25
CA SER A 13 23.80 -18.40 -0.22
C SER A 13 23.78 -19.82 -0.75
N TRP A 14 22.83 -20.16 -1.62
CA TRP A 14 22.79 -21.47 -2.28
C TRP A 14 23.92 -21.63 -3.30
N GLN A 15 24.24 -20.60 -4.10
CA GLN A 15 25.35 -20.65 -5.05
C GLN A 15 26.71 -20.80 -4.36
N ILE A 16 26.92 -20.16 -3.20
CA ILE A 16 28.17 -20.33 -2.43
C ILE A 16 28.31 -21.79 -1.94
N LEU A 17 27.19 -22.42 -1.57
CA LEU A 17 27.17 -23.79 -1.07
C LEU A 17 27.30 -24.83 -2.19
N ASP A 18 26.54 -24.66 -3.27
CA ASP A 18 26.41 -25.66 -4.34
C ASP A 18 27.49 -25.52 -5.43
N ASP A 19 27.85 -24.28 -5.81
CA ASP A 19 28.83 -24.01 -6.87
C ASP A 19 30.25 -23.76 -6.33
N GLY A 20 30.42 -23.68 -5.00
CA GLY A 20 31.72 -23.52 -4.35
C GLY A 20 32.43 -22.21 -4.71
N LEU A 21 31.65 -21.12 -4.86
CA LEU A 21 32.17 -19.78 -5.22
C LEU A 21 33.34 -19.36 -4.33
N SER A 22 34.36 -18.78 -4.97
CA SER A 22 35.48 -18.19 -4.25
C SER A 22 35.03 -16.96 -3.45
N LEU A 23 35.79 -16.61 -2.41
CA LEU A 23 35.43 -15.51 -1.50
C LEU A 23 35.37 -14.16 -2.23
N ASP A 24 36.16 -13.98 -3.28
CA ASP A 24 36.16 -12.77 -4.10
C ASP A 24 34.91 -12.69 -5.01
N GLU A 25 34.52 -13.80 -5.66
CA GLU A 25 33.32 -13.87 -6.51
C GLU A 25 32.03 -13.71 -5.69
N ALA A 26 31.99 -14.28 -4.48
CA ALA A 26 30.87 -14.11 -3.56
C ALA A 26 30.72 -12.65 -3.12
N LYS A 27 31.84 -11.95 -2.91
CA LYS A 27 31.87 -10.55 -2.50
C LYS A 27 31.45 -9.61 -3.64
N GLU A 28 31.90 -9.89 -4.85
CA GLU A 28 31.52 -9.14 -6.05
C GLU A 28 30.02 -9.30 -6.36
N SER A 29 29.47 -10.52 -6.22
CA SER A 29 28.04 -10.78 -6.34
C SER A 29 27.23 -10.11 -5.22
N PHE A 30 27.73 -10.11 -3.99
CA PHE A 30 27.09 -9.39 -2.89
C PHE A 30 27.03 -7.87 -3.15
N ASP A 31 28.13 -7.29 -3.60
CA ASP A 31 28.22 -5.86 -3.92
C ASP A 31 27.30 -5.48 -5.09
N SER A 32 27.16 -6.37 -6.09
CA SER A 32 26.23 -6.16 -7.22
C SER A 32 24.76 -6.14 -6.75
N VAL A 33 24.34 -7.10 -5.91
CA VAL A 33 22.99 -7.15 -5.29
C VAL A 33 22.70 -5.92 -4.44
N MET A 34 23.73 -5.39 -3.76
CA MET A 34 23.62 -4.20 -2.92
C MET A 34 23.59 -2.89 -3.72
N SER A 35 24.22 -2.85 -4.90
CA SER A 35 24.33 -1.66 -5.77
C SER A 35 23.04 -1.29 -6.50
N VAL A 36 22.07 -2.21 -6.64
CA VAL A 36 20.80 -1.95 -7.34
C VAL A 36 19.93 -0.99 -6.52
N SER A 37 19.88 0.29 -6.89
CA SER A 37 18.94 1.25 -6.31
C SER A 37 18.87 2.60 -7.06
N ALA A 38 17.75 2.90 -7.74
CA ALA A 38 17.16 4.24 -7.83
C ALA A 38 15.79 4.27 -8.55
N ASN A 39 15.56 3.41 -9.55
CA ASN A 39 14.48 3.62 -10.53
C ASN A 39 13.08 3.09 -10.16
N LYS A 40 12.80 2.82 -8.88
CA LYS A 40 11.58 2.08 -8.48
C LYS A 40 10.37 2.96 -8.17
N PHE A 41 10.54 4.25 -7.85
CA PHE A 41 9.40 5.08 -7.41
C PHE A 41 8.36 5.29 -8.51
N ALA A 42 8.77 5.76 -9.70
CA ALA A 42 7.85 6.02 -10.81
C ALA A 42 7.16 4.73 -11.31
N SER A 43 7.92 3.63 -11.42
CA SER A 43 7.36 2.32 -11.78
C SER A 43 6.36 1.83 -10.73
N SER A 44 6.72 1.89 -9.44
CA SER A 44 5.82 1.47 -8.35
C SER A 44 4.56 2.33 -8.30
N LEU A 45 4.70 3.64 -8.50
CA LEU A 45 3.58 4.58 -8.56
C LEU A 45 2.55 4.17 -9.63
N ILE A 46 3.02 3.90 -10.86
CA ILE A 46 2.13 3.51 -11.97
C ILE A 46 1.51 2.13 -11.71
N LEU A 47 2.31 1.14 -11.31
CA LEU A 47 1.82 -0.23 -11.07
C LEU A 47 0.80 -0.28 -9.93
N ILE A 48 1.04 0.45 -8.84
CA ILE A 48 0.14 0.48 -7.69
C ILE A 48 -1.17 1.16 -8.07
N SER A 49 -1.13 2.28 -8.80
CA SER A 49 -2.33 2.95 -9.28
C SER A 49 -3.14 2.09 -10.24
N LEU A 50 -2.47 1.37 -11.15
CA LEU A 50 -3.14 0.45 -12.06
C LEU A 50 -3.78 -0.74 -11.33
N ALA A 51 -3.06 -1.32 -10.36
CA ALA A 51 -3.58 -2.41 -9.53
C ALA A 51 -4.81 -1.96 -8.73
N ASN A 52 -4.78 -0.78 -8.12
CA ASN A 52 -5.90 -0.26 -7.33
C ASN A 52 -7.13 0.06 -8.21
N ALA A 53 -6.90 0.59 -9.41
CA ALA A 53 -7.94 0.82 -10.41
C ALA A 53 -8.55 -0.50 -10.91
N ALA A 54 -7.74 -1.54 -11.12
CA ALA A 54 -8.20 -2.88 -11.47
C ALA A 54 -9.04 -3.51 -10.35
N PHE A 55 -8.66 -3.33 -9.08
CA PHE A 55 -9.49 -3.75 -7.95
C PHE A 55 -10.83 -3.03 -7.91
N CYS A 56 -10.86 -1.73 -8.16
CA CYS A 56 -12.12 -0.99 -8.27
C CYS A 56 -13.04 -1.61 -9.34
N ARG A 57 -12.50 -1.98 -10.50
CA ARG A 57 -13.26 -2.70 -11.53
C ARG A 57 -13.73 -4.08 -11.06
N LEU A 58 -12.89 -4.82 -10.34
CA LEU A 58 -13.20 -6.15 -9.80
C LEU A 58 -14.37 -6.10 -8.80
N PHE A 59 -14.46 -5.05 -7.99
CA PHE A 59 -15.58 -4.82 -7.06
C PHE A 59 -16.84 -4.25 -7.72
N GLY A 60 -16.88 -4.21 -9.06
CA GLY A 60 -18.05 -3.76 -9.81
C GLY A 60 -18.09 -2.26 -10.10
N GLY A 61 -16.98 -1.54 -9.92
CA GLY A 61 -16.88 -0.12 -10.24
C GLY A 61 -17.07 0.15 -11.74
N ASP A 62 -17.69 1.28 -12.06
CA ASP A 62 -17.84 1.76 -13.44
C ASP A 62 -16.53 2.36 -14.00
N ALA A 63 -16.51 2.66 -15.30
CA ALA A 63 -15.31 3.18 -15.97
C ALA A 63 -14.81 4.51 -15.39
N GLY A 64 -15.73 5.39 -14.97
CA GLY A 64 -15.39 6.66 -14.34
C GLY A 64 -14.81 6.46 -12.94
N SER A 65 -15.35 5.51 -12.17
CA SER A 65 -14.77 5.05 -10.92
C SER A 65 -13.32 4.58 -11.09
N VAL A 66 -13.04 3.74 -12.09
CA VAL A 66 -11.69 3.23 -12.37
C VAL A 66 -10.70 4.37 -12.65
N VAL A 67 -11.08 5.33 -13.49
CA VAL A 67 -10.23 6.49 -13.82
C VAL A 67 -10.02 7.38 -12.60
N CYS A 68 -11.07 7.65 -11.83
CA CYS A 68 -10.98 8.45 -10.60
C CYS A 68 -10.02 7.81 -9.59
N ILE A 69 -10.14 6.51 -9.36
CA ILE A 69 -9.30 5.77 -8.40
C ILE A 69 -7.85 5.70 -8.85
N PHE A 70 -7.60 5.60 -10.16
CA PHE A 70 -6.24 5.69 -10.70
C PHE A 70 -5.57 7.02 -10.29
N PHE A 71 -6.23 8.15 -10.52
CA PHE A 71 -5.70 9.46 -10.15
C PHE A 71 -5.63 9.67 -8.63
N ALA A 72 -6.65 9.25 -7.88
CA ALA A 72 -6.64 9.30 -6.42
C ALA A 72 -5.43 8.53 -5.85
N THR A 73 -5.14 7.35 -6.39
CA THR A 73 -4.02 6.52 -5.95
C THR A 73 -2.67 7.15 -6.31
N LEU A 74 -2.54 7.79 -7.49
CA LEU A 74 -1.32 8.53 -7.85
C LEU A 74 -1.01 9.63 -6.84
N VAL A 75 -2.01 10.46 -6.51
CA VAL A 75 -1.86 11.54 -5.53
C VAL A 75 -1.58 10.98 -4.15
N GLY A 76 -2.35 9.97 -3.72
CA GLY A 76 -2.20 9.33 -2.42
C GLY A 76 -0.82 8.69 -2.19
N TYR A 77 -0.33 7.94 -3.17
CA TYR A 77 0.98 7.30 -3.06
C TYR A 77 2.11 8.33 -3.02
N THR A 78 1.99 9.41 -3.81
CA THR A 78 2.95 10.53 -3.78
C THR A 78 2.94 11.24 -2.44
N LEU A 79 1.75 11.52 -1.89
CA LEU A 79 1.58 12.10 -0.56
C LEU A 79 2.20 11.21 0.52
N LYS A 80 1.88 9.91 0.51
CA LYS A 80 2.44 8.94 1.46
C LYS A 80 3.97 8.93 1.41
N PHE A 81 4.55 8.96 0.21
CA PHE A 81 6.00 9.01 0.02
C PHE A 81 6.60 10.33 0.54
N ALA A 82 5.95 11.47 0.28
CA ALA A 82 6.39 12.77 0.79
C ALA A 82 6.37 12.81 2.33
N LEU A 83 5.28 12.36 2.96
CA LEU A 83 5.15 12.31 4.42
C LEU A 83 6.19 11.37 5.05
N ALA A 84 6.50 10.24 4.39
CA ALA A 84 7.56 9.34 4.83
C ALA A 84 8.94 10.01 4.76
N LYS A 85 9.24 10.77 3.69
CA LYS A 85 10.48 11.52 3.55
C LYS A 85 10.62 12.64 4.60
N MET A 86 9.51 13.22 5.04
CA MET A 86 9.45 14.21 6.11
C MET A 86 9.58 13.62 7.53
N GLY A 87 9.62 12.29 7.68
CA GLY A 87 9.73 11.64 8.98
C GLY A 87 8.44 11.65 9.80
N VAL A 88 7.28 11.86 9.16
CA VAL A 88 5.98 11.85 9.84
C VAL A 88 5.69 10.45 10.39
N ASN A 89 5.04 10.34 11.56
CA ASN A 89 4.68 9.05 12.15
C ASN A 89 3.77 8.24 11.20
N LEU A 90 4.04 6.93 11.06
CA LEU A 90 3.29 6.03 10.18
C LEU A 90 1.77 6.08 10.40
N LYS A 91 1.31 6.19 11.65
CA LYS A 91 -0.13 6.28 11.98
C LYS A 91 -0.76 7.54 11.37
N ILE A 92 -0.07 8.68 11.46
CA ILE A 92 -0.51 9.95 10.89
C ILE A 92 -0.48 9.89 9.36
N GLN A 93 0.54 9.27 8.77
CA GLN A 93 0.59 9.03 7.32
C GLN A 93 -0.64 8.27 6.84
N TYR A 94 -1.07 7.25 7.60
CA TYR A 94 -2.24 6.45 7.28
C TYR A 94 -3.53 7.28 7.30
N VAL A 95 -3.75 8.08 8.35
CA VAL A 95 -4.92 8.97 8.47
C VAL A 95 -4.95 10.01 7.34
N LEU A 96 -3.85 10.75 7.13
CA LEU A 96 -3.81 11.84 6.15
C LEU A 96 -3.96 11.33 4.72
N THR A 97 -3.27 10.24 4.39
CA THR A 97 -3.34 9.68 3.04
C THR A 97 -4.71 9.10 2.77
N SER A 98 -5.30 8.35 3.72
CA SER A 98 -6.64 7.75 3.52
C SER A 98 -7.73 8.82 3.40
N PHE A 99 -7.64 9.91 4.16
CA PHE A 99 -8.50 11.08 3.99
C PHE A 99 -8.37 11.68 2.59
N VAL A 100 -7.15 11.99 2.14
CA VAL A 100 -6.94 12.64 0.83
C VAL A 100 -7.43 11.76 -0.33
N VAL A 101 -7.12 10.47 -0.34
CA VAL A 101 -7.55 9.59 -1.46
C VAL A 101 -9.06 9.35 -1.47
N SER A 102 -9.68 9.19 -0.30
CA SER A 102 -11.13 9.04 -0.21
C SER A 102 -11.84 10.35 -0.57
N PHE A 103 -11.28 11.51 -0.21
CA PHE A 103 -11.82 12.81 -0.59
C PHE A 103 -11.74 13.07 -2.10
N ILE A 104 -10.63 12.68 -2.75
CA ILE A 104 -10.54 12.75 -4.22
C ILE A 104 -11.56 11.82 -4.87
N ALA A 105 -11.75 10.60 -4.33
CA ALA A 105 -12.78 9.69 -4.81
C ALA A 105 -14.19 10.29 -4.65
N TYR A 106 -14.47 10.91 -3.51
CA TYR A 106 -15.73 11.63 -3.26
C TYR A 106 -15.95 12.78 -4.25
N LEU A 107 -14.93 13.61 -4.52
CA LEU A 107 -15.05 14.67 -5.53
C LEU A 107 -15.39 14.09 -6.90
N GLY A 108 -14.79 12.96 -7.29
CA GLY A 108 -15.13 12.27 -8.53
C GLY A 108 -16.62 11.87 -8.60
N VAL A 109 -17.18 11.39 -7.49
CA VAL A 109 -18.61 11.09 -7.37
C VAL A 109 -19.46 12.37 -7.46
N SER A 110 -19.08 13.42 -6.75
CA SER A 110 -19.81 14.70 -6.68
C SER A 110 -19.90 15.39 -8.05
N TYR A 111 -18.84 15.34 -8.85
CA TYR A 111 -18.85 15.83 -10.24
C TYR A 111 -19.61 14.92 -11.22
N GLY A 112 -20.24 13.85 -10.75
CA GLY A 112 -21.03 12.93 -11.58
C GLY A 112 -20.19 12.06 -12.52
N LEU A 113 -18.88 11.90 -12.25
CA LEU A 113 -18.01 11.05 -13.08
C LEU A 113 -18.29 9.56 -12.89
N THR A 114 -18.94 9.17 -11.79
CA THR A 114 -19.21 7.77 -11.45
C THR A 114 -20.55 7.64 -10.73
N HIS A 115 -21.23 6.53 -10.95
CA HIS A 115 -22.49 6.19 -10.28
C HIS A 115 -22.28 5.18 -9.14
N THR A 116 -21.08 4.61 -9.01
CA THR A 116 -20.74 3.63 -7.97
C THR A 116 -19.94 4.27 -6.83
N SER A 117 -20.59 5.14 -6.04
CA SER A 117 -19.96 5.87 -4.93
C SER A 117 -19.32 4.97 -3.89
N ASP A 118 -20.02 3.92 -3.49
CA ASP A 118 -19.60 3.04 -2.39
C ASP A 118 -18.34 2.25 -2.77
N VAL A 119 -18.32 1.77 -4.02
CA VAL A 119 -17.18 1.03 -4.58
C VAL A 119 -15.97 1.94 -4.77
N ALA A 120 -16.18 3.19 -5.23
CA ALA A 120 -15.12 4.17 -5.39
C ALA A 120 -14.45 4.50 -4.05
N ILE A 121 -15.24 4.92 -3.06
CA ILE A 121 -14.71 5.32 -1.75
C ILE A 121 -14.03 4.12 -1.06
N GLY A 122 -14.67 2.93 -1.07
CA GLY A 122 -14.10 1.72 -0.48
C GLY A 122 -12.80 1.27 -1.15
N SER A 123 -12.73 1.32 -2.47
CA SER A 123 -11.54 0.88 -3.23
C SER A 123 -10.38 1.89 -3.18
N SER A 124 -10.66 3.16 -2.89
CA SER A 124 -9.64 4.24 -2.89
C SER A 124 -8.48 3.98 -1.92
N VAL A 125 -8.73 3.30 -0.80
CA VAL A 125 -7.74 3.06 0.26
C VAL A 125 -7.05 1.70 0.19
N LEU A 126 -7.49 0.80 -0.70
CA LEU A 126 -7.01 -0.59 -0.73
C LEU A 126 -5.50 -0.71 -0.94
N PHE A 127 -4.88 0.17 -1.74
CA PHE A 127 -3.43 0.16 -1.94
C PHE A 127 -2.62 0.38 -0.66
N MET A 128 -3.23 0.92 0.40
CA MET A 128 -2.60 1.13 1.70
C MET A 128 -2.73 -0.06 2.64
N MET A 129 -3.57 -1.05 2.28
CA MET A 129 -3.87 -2.17 3.15
C MET A 129 -2.57 -2.91 3.50
N PRO A 130 -2.23 -3.05 4.79
CA PRO A 130 -1.02 -3.73 5.25
C PRO A 130 -1.15 -5.27 5.14
N GLY A 131 -1.47 -5.77 3.95
CA GLY A 131 -1.83 -7.17 3.71
C GLY A 131 -0.74 -8.17 4.07
N VAL A 132 0.53 -7.87 3.75
CA VAL A 132 1.67 -8.73 4.10
C VAL A 132 1.79 -8.90 5.62
N PHE A 133 1.58 -7.85 6.40
CA PHE A 133 1.64 -7.93 7.86
C PHE A 133 0.48 -8.74 8.43
N LEU A 134 -0.73 -8.60 7.87
CA LEU A 134 -1.89 -9.43 8.23
C LEU A 134 -1.62 -10.91 7.99
N ILE A 135 -1.19 -11.26 6.77
CA ILE A 135 -0.90 -12.64 6.39
C ILE A 135 0.18 -13.24 7.30
N ASN A 136 1.28 -12.51 7.51
CA ASN A 136 2.36 -12.97 8.39
C ASN A 136 1.89 -13.14 9.84
N SER A 137 1.01 -12.27 10.34
CA SER A 137 0.46 -12.40 11.70
C SER A 137 -0.31 -13.71 11.86
N VAL A 138 -1.11 -14.08 10.85
CA VAL A 138 -1.85 -15.35 10.85
C VAL A 138 -0.89 -16.54 10.78
N PHE A 139 0.10 -16.49 9.88
CA PHE A 139 1.11 -17.54 9.79
C PHE A 139 1.91 -17.72 11.09
N ASP A 140 2.24 -16.65 11.79
CA ASP A 140 2.94 -16.73 13.08
C ASP A 140 2.07 -17.44 14.13
N ILE A 141 0.77 -17.14 14.18
CA ILE A 141 -0.17 -17.81 15.11
C ILE A 141 -0.30 -19.30 14.78
N LEU A 142 -0.37 -19.66 13.50
CA LEU A 142 -0.49 -21.05 13.06
C LEU A 142 0.78 -21.88 13.32
N ASN A 143 1.95 -21.24 13.37
CA ASN A 143 3.25 -21.89 13.64
C ASN A 143 3.66 -21.77 15.12
N ASP A 144 2.71 -21.73 16.05
CA ASP A 144 2.92 -21.63 17.51
C ASP A 144 3.67 -20.38 18.00
N ASN A 145 3.99 -19.42 17.12
CA ASN A 145 4.57 -18.12 17.45
C ASN A 145 3.47 -17.10 17.82
N THR A 146 2.55 -17.52 18.69
CA THR A 146 1.30 -16.81 19.01
C THR A 146 1.52 -15.40 19.53
N LEU A 147 2.50 -15.19 20.42
CA LEU A 147 2.78 -13.88 21.01
C LEU A 147 3.23 -12.86 19.94
N VAL A 148 4.07 -13.31 19.00
CA VAL A 148 4.56 -12.48 17.87
C VAL A 148 3.42 -12.18 16.91
N GLY A 149 2.63 -13.21 16.57
CA GLY A 149 1.49 -13.06 15.67
C GLY A 149 0.43 -12.10 16.21
N ILE A 150 0.10 -12.18 17.51
CA ILE A 150 -0.83 -11.23 18.17
C ILE A 150 -0.25 -9.81 18.16
N SER A 151 1.03 -9.64 18.47
CA SER A 151 1.69 -8.33 18.47
C SER A 151 1.64 -7.66 17.09
N ARG A 152 1.92 -8.41 16.02
CA ARG A 152 1.81 -7.93 14.64
C ARG A 152 0.36 -7.66 14.24
N ALA A 153 -0.58 -8.51 14.65
CA ALA A 153 -2.01 -8.32 14.39
C ALA A 153 -2.53 -7.03 15.02
N ILE A 154 -2.20 -6.75 16.28
CA ILE A 154 -2.58 -5.51 16.97
C ILE A 154 -1.96 -4.30 16.27
N SER A 155 -0.65 -4.37 15.97
CA SER A 155 0.05 -3.27 15.29
C SER A 155 -0.57 -2.94 13.93
N THR A 156 -0.95 -3.98 13.19
CA THR A 156 -1.61 -3.86 11.88
C THR A 156 -3.04 -3.36 12.01
N GLY A 157 -3.78 -3.83 13.02
CA GLY A 157 -5.12 -3.37 13.36
C GLY A 157 -5.17 -1.88 13.70
N ILE A 158 -4.16 -1.36 14.41
CA ILE A 158 -4.04 0.08 14.68
C ILE A 158 -3.91 0.87 13.37
N LEU A 159 -3.14 0.38 12.40
CA LEU A 159 -3.00 1.05 11.10
C LEU A 159 -4.31 1.03 10.30
N ILE A 160 -5.05 -0.08 10.34
CA ILE A 160 -6.37 -0.19 9.72
C ILE A 160 -7.36 0.78 10.38
N LEU A 161 -7.33 0.91 11.71
CA LEU A 161 -8.15 1.87 12.43
C LEU A 161 -7.81 3.32 12.03
N CYS A 162 -6.51 3.65 11.93
CA CYS A 162 -6.08 4.96 11.43
C CYS A 162 -6.59 5.24 10.01
N MET A 163 -6.53 4.24 9.13
CA MET A 163 -7.07 4.34 7.77
C MET A 163 -8.58 4.61 7.78
N ALA A 164 -9.32 3.85 8.60
CA ALA A 164 -10.76 3.98 8.77
C ALA A 164 -11.15 5.36 9.31
N VAL A 165 -10.40 5.94 10.25
CA VAL A 165 -10.62 7.31 10.73
C VAL A 165 -10.53 8.33 9.59
N GLY A 166 -9.51 8.24 8.74
CA GLY A 166 -9.39 9.18 7.61
C GLY A 166 -10.54 9.06 6.60
N VAL A 167 -10.99 7.83 6.29
CA VAL A 167 -12.18 7.62 5.43
C VAL A 167 -13.46 8.12 6.10
N TYR A 168 -13.60 7.89 7.40
CA TYR A 168 -14.76 8.35 8.17
C TYR A 168 -14.90 9.87 8.13
N ILE A 169 -13.80 10.62 8.25
CA ILE A 169 -13.80 12.08 8.11
C ILE A 169 -14.39 12.48 6.74
N THR A 170 -13.93 11.84 5.66
CA THR A 170 -14.48 12.07 4.31
C THR A 170 -15.98 11.79 4.25
N LEU A 171 -16.44 10.66 4.80
CA LEU A 171 -17.87 10.31 4.79
C LEU A 171 -18.73 11.29 5.58
N THR A 172 -18.23 11.79 6.72
CA THR A 172 -18.94 12.80 7.48
C THR A 172 -19.03 14.13 6.72
N LEU A 173 -17.97 14.51 6.02
CA LEU A 173 -17.95 15.72 5.19
C LEU A 173 -18.89 15.60 3.99
N SER A 174 -18.86 14.46 3.29
CA SER A 174 -19.76 14.20 2.16
C SER A 174 -21.23 14.18 2.57
N SER A 175 -21.53 13.60 3.73
CA SER A 175 -22.92 13.54 4.25
C SER A 175 -23.42 14.92 4.68
N ALA A 176 -22.54 15.78 5.21
CA ALA A 176 -22.86 17.16 5.55
C ALA A 176 -23.13 18.04 4.31
N GLU A 177 -22.50 17.72 3.18
CA GLU A 177 -22.68 18.43 1.91
C GLU A 177 -23.98 17.99 1.20
N ILE A 178 -24.39 16.72 1.34
CA ILE A 178 -25.68 16.20 0.82
C ILE A 178 -26.89 16.79 1.59
N LEU A 179 -26.72 17.22 2.84
CA LEU A 179 -27.77 17.85 3.66
C LEU A 179 -27.95 19.36 3.41
N ASN A 180 -27.07 19.98 2.61
CA ASN A 180 -27.12 21.41 2.26
C ASN A 180 -27.55 21.67 0.81
N VAL A 181 -28.10 20.66 0.13
CA VAL A 181 -28.80 20.76 -1.16
C VAL A 181 -30.27 20.41 -0.95
#